data_AF-W4UVG8-F1
#
_entry.id   AF-W4UVG8-F1
#
_cell.length_a   1.000
_cell.length_b   1.000
_cell.length_c   1.000
_cell.angle_alpha   90.00
_cell.angle_beta   90.00
_cell.angle_gamma   90.00
#
_symmetry.space_group_name_H-M   'P 1'
#
loop_
_entity.id
_entity.type
_entity.pdbx_description
1 polymer ?
#
loop_
_entity_poly.entity_id
_entity_poly.type
_entity_poly.pdbx_seq_one_letter_code
_entity_poly.pdbx_strand_id
1 'polypeptide(L)'
;MIALQINLDKEHLIRIMDKAYTLTQKDTHQAMEGFIHNLNTMHSRGGNQVVFSSINYGTDTSSEGRMVIEELLKATIEGLGARGEVPVFPIQIFKVKDGVSYSDKDFAKAMAVENIEEAMKAKYEAPNFDLLLKACRTTSKALFPNFMFLDTEFNKNEKWDINDPKRYRYELATMGCRTRVFENIAGEKSSLGRGNLSFTTLNMPRLAIEARIKPKAWWKTLVIKKRWKRKRRISSSNQYATYPN
;
A
#
# COMPACT_ATOMS: atom_id res chain seq x y z
N MET A 1 5.54 29.95 -37.75
CA MET A 1 6.76 29.14 -37.99
C MET A 1 6.37 27.92 -38.82
N ILE A 2 6.66 27.97 -40.12
CA ILE A 2 6.52 26.87 -41.07
C ILE A 2 7.84 26.11 -41.00
N ALA A 3 7.91 25.03 -40.21
CA ALA A 3 9.14 24.23 -40.15
C ALA A 3 9.04 22.90 -40.91
N LEU A 4 7.85 22.34 -41.19
CA LEU A 4 7.80 20.97 -41.73
C LEU A 4 6.74 20.61 -42.78
N GLN A 5 5.77 21.46 -43.17
CA GLN A 5 4.74 21.09 -44.19
C GLN A 5 4.09 19.69 -44.00
N ILE A 6 4.07 19.14 -42.78
CA ILE A 6 3.43 17.85 -42.53
C ILE A 6 1.93 18.09 -42.42
N ASN A 7 1.18 17.60 -43.40
CA ASN A 7 -0.27 17.60 -43.36
C ASN A 7 -0.72 16.41 -42.50
N LEU A 8 -0.95 16.65 -41.20
CA LEU A 8 -1.46 15.63 -40.28
C LEU A 8 -2.98 15.56 -40.39
N ASP A 9 -3.49 14.45 -40.91
CA ASP A 9 -4.91 14.14 -40.81
C ASP A 9 -5.28 13.55 -39.43
N LYS A 10 -6.58 13.34 -39.21
CA LYS A 10 -7.10 12.79 -37.96
C LYS A 10 -6.61 11.36 -37.69
N GLU A 11 -6.38 10.55 -38.73
CA GLU A 11 -5.89 9.18 -38.58
C GLU A 11 -4.44 9.16 -38.10
N HIS A 12 -3.59 10.04 -38.64
CA HIS A 12 -2.21 10.21 -38.20
C HIS A 12 -2.16 10.62 -36.72
N LEU A 13 -3.01 11.56 -36.28
CA LEU A 13 -3.08 11.96 -34.88
C LEU A 13 -3.49 10.81 -33.95
N ILE A 14 -4.48 10.00 -34.35
CA ILE A 14 -4.90 8.83 -33.57
C ILE A 14 -3.75 7.82 -33.46
N ARG A 15 -3.04 7.54 -34.56
CA ARG A 15 -1.88 6.62 -34.55
C ARG A 15 -0.74 7.14 -33.69
N ILE A 16 -0.44 8.44 -33.74
CA ILE A 16 0.61 9.04 -32.89
C ILE A 16 0.25 8.91 -31.42
N MET A 17 -1.01 9.20 -31.07
CA MET A 17 -1.48 9.12 -29.68
C MET A 17 -1.48 7.68 -29.16
N ASP A 18 -1.94 6.72 -29.97
CA ASP A 18 -1.90 5.29 -29.63
C ASP A 18 -0.45 4.79 -29.47
N LYS A 19 0.44 5.20 -30.37
CA LYS A 19 1.86 4.85 -30.29
C LYS A 19 2.52 5.44 -29.06
N ALA A 20 2.25 6.70 -28.75
CA ALA A 20 2.76 7.38 -27.56
C ALA A 20 2.28 6.66 -26.28
N TYR A 21 0.98 6.35 -26.20
CA TYR A 21 0.41 5.63 -25.06
C TYR A 21 1.04 4.25 -24.88
N THR A 22 1.18 3.48 -25.96
CA THR A 22 1.81 2.15 -25.94
C THR A 22 3.26 2.21 -25.49
N LEU A 23 4.02 3.22 -25.95
CA LEU A 23 5.41 3.42 -25.52
C LEU A 23 5.48 3.77 -24.04
N THR A 24 4.65 4.70 -23.56
CA THR A 24 4.59 5.06 -22.14
C THR A 24 4.21 3.87 -21.26
N GLN A 25 3.25 3.04 -21.70
CA GLN A 25 2.88 1.82 -20.99
C GLN A 25 4.06 0.85 -20.88
N LYS A 26 4.78 0.64 -22.00
CA LYS A 26 5.95 -0.25 -22.03
C LYS A 26 7.06 0.25 -21.11
N ASP A 27 7.36 1.54 -21.13
CA ASP A 27 8.37 2.15 -20.27
C ASP A 27 7.97 2.06 -18.79
N THR A 28 6.68 2.24 -18.50
CA THR A 28 6.14 2.07 -17.14
C THR A 28 6.26 0.63 -16.66
N HIS A 29 5.95 -0.34 -17.50
CA HIS A 29 6.12 -1.77 -17.19
C HIS A 29 7.56 -2.12 -16.88
N GLN A 30 8.48 -1.71 -17.75
CA GLN A 30 9.91 -1.93 -17.54
C GLN A 30 10.42 -1.26 -16.25
N ALA A 31 9.90 -0.08 -15.92
CA ALA A 31 10.22 0.58 -14.65
C ALA A 31 9.70 -0.22 -13.45
N MET A 32 8.52 -0.83 -13.53
CA MET A 32 7.96 -1.66 -12.45
C MET A 32 8.71 -2.99 -12.30
N GLU A 33 9.11 -3.63 -13.40
CA GLU A 33 10.00 -4.80 -13.37
C GLU A 33 11.31 -4.48 -12.66
N GLY A 34 11.96 -3.37 -13.07
CA GLY A 34 13.19 -2.89 -12.44
C GLY A 34 13.00 -2.55 -10.97
N PHE A 35 11.88 -1.94 -10.60
CA PHE A 35 11.55 -1.60 -9.23
C PHE A 35 11.43 -2.85 -8.34
N ILE A 36 10.69 -3.87 -8.79
CA ILE A 36 10.56 -5.15 -8.07
C ILE A 36 11.93 -5.86 -8.00
N HIS A 37 12.64 -5.95 -9.12
CA HIS A 37 13.96 -6.60 -9.16
C HIS A 37 14.95 -5.95 -8.19
N ASN A 38 15.04 -4.62 -8.19
CA ASN A 38 15.95 -3.89 -7.33
C ASN A 38 15.63 -4.11 -5.85
N LEU A 39 14.35 -4.13 -5.47
CA LEU A 39 13.96 -4.36 -4.08
C LEU A 39 14.25 -5.79 -3.58
N ASN A 40 14.46 -6.75 -4.48
CA ASN A 40 14.86 -8.12 -4.14
C ASN A 40 16.35 -8.41 -4.33
N THR A 41 17.14 -7.47 -4.85
CA THR A 41 18.58 -7.65 -5.09
C THR A 41 19.46 -6.65 -4.36
N MET A 42 18.94 -5.46 -4.03
CA MET A 42 19.65 -4.47 -3.22
C MET A 42 19.75 -4.93 -1.78
N HIS A 43 20.98 -5.00 -1.29
CA HIS A 43 21.26 -5.35 0.10
C HIS A 43 21.27 -4.09 0.96
N SER A 44 20.71 -4.19 2.17
CA SER A 44 20.88 -3.14 3.19
C SER A 44 22.36 -2.99 3.57
N ARG A 45 22.76 -1.84 4.11
CA ARG A 45 24.16 -1.56 4.52
C ARG A 45 24.77 -2.62 5.45
N GLY A 46 23.94 -3.38 6.17
CA GLY A 46 24.38 -4.50 7.01
C GLY A 46 24.78 -5.76 6.23
N GLY A 47 24.73 -5.75 4.89
CA GLY A 47 25.25 -6.79 3.99
C GLY A 47 24.48 -8.10 3.96
N ASN A 48 23.64 -8.38 4.95
CA ASN A 48 23.08 -9.72 5.17
C ASN A 48 21.61 -9.90 4.76
N GLN A 49 20.88 -8.82 4.42
CA GLN A 49 19.46 -8.92 4.05
C GLN A 49 19.08 -7.86 3.02
N VAL A 50 18.18 -8.26 2.12
CA VAL A 50 17.46 -7.38 1.19
C VAL A 50 16.62 -6.35 1.96
N VAL A 51 16.35 -5.21 1.32
CA VAL A 51 15.64 -4.11 1.96
C VAL A 51 14.19 -4.48 2.26
N PHE A 52 13.83 -4.52 3.54
CA PHE A 52 12.44 -4.70 3.95
C PHE A 52 11.63 -3.47 3.55
N SER A 53 10.80 -3.62 2.51
CA SER A 53 10.04 -2.52 1.90
C SER A 53 8.58 -2.87 1.75
N SER A 54 7.72 -1.85 1.81
CA SER A 54 6.28 -1.97 1.61
C SER A 54 5.75 -0.77 0.85
N ILE A 55 4.82 -0.98 -0.07
CA ILE A 55 4.14 0.06 -0.85
C ILE A 55 2.64 0.02 -0.59
N ASN A 56 2.01 1.19 -0.55
CA ASN A 56 0.56 1.34 -0.37
C ASN A 56 -0.01 2.10 -1.58
N TYR A 57 -0.96 1.52 -2.31
CA TYR A 57 -1.53 2.09 -3.53
C TYR A 57 -3.01 1.72 -3.69
N GLY A 58 -3.68 2.10 -4.79
CA GLY A 58 -5.05 1.67 -5.12
C GLY A 58 -6.11 2.77 -5.17
N THR A 59 -5.83 3.95 -4.62
CA THR A 59 -6.79 5.07 -4.54
C THR A 59 -6.58 6.15 -5.59
N ASP A 60 -5.49 6.13 -6.37
CA ASP A 60 -5.24 7.08 -7.45
C ASP A 60 -6.07 6.71 -8.69
N THR A 61 -6.85 7.66 -9.18
CA THR A 61 -7.81 7.50 -10.27
C THR A 61 -7.34 8.15 -11.58
N SER A 62 -6.19 8.82 -11.56
CA SER A 62 -5.56 9.39 -12.76
C SER A 62 -5.17 8.29 -13.74
N SER A 63 -5.09 8.63 -15.03
CA SER A 63 -4.67 7.69 -16.07
C SER A 63 -3.27 7.13 -15.80
N GLU A 64 -2.38 8.00 -15.32
CA GLU A 64 -1.00 7.70 -14.97
C GLU A 64 -0.92 6.79 -13.73
N GLY A 65 -1.65 7.14 -12.66
CA GLY A 65 -1.70 6.35 -11.44
C GLY A 65 -2.27 4.95 -11.68
N ARG A 66 -3.32 4.85 -12.49
CA ARG A 66 -3.90 3.57 -12.90
C ARG A 66 -2.93 2.72 -13.73
N MET A 67 -2.22 3.33 -14.68
CA MET A 67 -1.19 2.64 -15.47
C MET A 67 -0.08 2.09 -14.57
N VAL A 68 0.43 2.89 -13.63
CA VAL A 68 1.44 2.43 -12.66
C VAL A 68 0.94 1.25 -11.84
N ILE A 69 -0.29 1.31 -11.32
CA ILE A 69 -0.88 0.20 -10.54
C ILE A 69 -1.03 -1.05 -11.41
N GLU A 70 -1.54 -0.91 -12.63
CA GLU A 70 -1.75 -2.04 -13.52
C GLU A 70 -0.44 -2.72 -13.92
N GLU A 71 0.56 -1.97 -14.35
CA GLU A 71 1.85 -2.53 -14.75
C GLU A 71 2.62 -3.09 -13.54
N LEU A 72 2.48 -2.50 -12.35
CA LEU A 72 3.01 -3.07 -11.11
C LEU A 72 2.39 -4.45 -10.82
N LEU A 73 1.06 -4.57 -10.93
CA LEU A 73 0.37 -5.85 -10.71
C LEU A 73 0.77 -6.91 -11.75
N LYS A 74 1.02 -6.51 -13.01
CA LYS A 74 1.52 -7.42 -14.07
C LYS A 74 2.93 -7.89 -13.77
N ALA A 75 3.86 -6.96 -13.53
CA ALA A 75 5.25 -7.29 -13.18
C ALA A 75 5.35 -8.20 -11.93
N THR A 76 4.41 -8.05 -10.98
CA THR A 76 4.33 -8.92 -9.80
C THR A 76 3.93 -10.35 -10.15
N ILE A 77 3.01 -10.55 -11.11
CA ILE A 77 2.61 -11.88 -11.59
C ILE A 77 3.74 -12.52 -12.41
N GLU A 78 4.43 -11.72 -13.23
CA GLU A 78 5.54 -12.17 -14.06
C GLU A 78 6.71 -12.67 -13.21
N GLY A 79 6.92 -12.05 -12.05
CA GLY A 79 7.87 -12.51 -11.04
C GLY A 79 9.33 -12.18 -11.37
N LEU A 80 10.25 -12.86 -10.69
CA LEU A 80 11.68 -12.59 -10.76
C LEU A 80 12.45 -13.66 -11.55
N GLY A 81 13.36 -13.18 -12.40
CA GLY A 81 14.28 -14.02 -13.17
C GLY A 81 13.57 -14.90 -14.21
N ALA A 82 14.32 -15.79 -14.85
CA ALA A 82 13.81 -16.61 -15.95
C ALA A 82 12.71 -17.62 -15.53
N ARG A 83 12.54 -17.85 -14.22
CA ARG A 83 11.54 -18.78 -13.67
C ARG A 83 10.27 -18.11 -13.16
N GLY A 84 10.23 -16.77 -13.15
CA GLY A 84 9.10 -16.01 -12.60
C GLY A 84 8.86 -16.28 -11.12
N GLU A 85 9.93 -16.26 -10.32
CA GLU A 85 9.82 -16.49 -8.87
C GLU A 85 8.99 -15.39 -8.21
N VAL A 86 8.12 -15.77 -7.28
CA VAL A 86 7.24 -14.81 -6.61
C VAL A 86 8.09 -13.83 -5.79
N PRO A 87 8.00 -12.51 -6.05
CA PRO A 87 8.80 -11.52 -5.35
C PRO A 87 8.37 -11.42 -3.88
N VAL A 88 9.33 -11.41 -2.97
CA VAL A 88 9.07 -11.23 -1.53
C VAL A 88 8.87 -9.75 -1.20
N PHE A 89 9.60 -8.87 -1.90
CA PHE A 89 9.52 -7.42 -1.75
C PHE A 89 9.17 -6.71 -3.08
N PRO A 90 8.61 -5.49 -3.02
CA PRO A 90 8.02 -4.88 -1.83
C PRO A 90 6.77 -5.63 -1.39
N ILE A 91 6.48 -5.59 -0.09
CA ILE A 91 5.15 -5.95 0.40
C ILE A 91 4.15 -4.98 -0.20
N GLN A 92 3.18 -5.49 -0.94
CA GLN A 92 2.20 -4.66 -1.63
C GLN A 92 0.91 -4.59 -0.82
N ILE A 93 0.39 -3.38 -0.62
CA ILE A 93 -0.86 -3.13 0.09
C ILE A 93 -1.78 -2.33 -0.83
N PHE A 94 -2.85 -2.98 -1.30
CA PHE A 94 -3.93 -2.37 -2.06
C PHE A 94 -4.96 -1.77 -1.09
N LYS A 95 -5.16 -0.47 -1.19
CA LYS A 95 -6.15 0.28 -0.41
C LYS A 95 -7.51 0.17 -1.08
N VAL A 96 -8.45 -0.41 -0.35
CA VAL A 96 -9.86 -0.56 -0.74
C VAL A 96 -10.64 0.60 -0.15
N LYS A 97 -11.35 1.32 -1.02
CA LYS A 97 -12.15 2.49 -0.65
C LYS A 97 -13.45 2.50 -1.44
N ASP A 98 -14.55 2.59 -0.71
CA ASP A 98 -15.89 2.74 -1.27
C ASP A 98 -15.98 4.00 -2.15
N GLY A 99 -16.61 3.85 -3.31
CA GLY A 99 -16.70 4.87 -4.37
C GLY A 99 -15.42 5.08 -5.18
N VAL A 100 -14.31 4.42 -4.84
CA VAL A 100 -13.04 4.51 -5.59
C VAL A 100 -12.66 3.18 -6.20
N SER A 101 -12.40 2.17 -5.38
CA SER A 101 -12.00 0.83 -5.80
C SER A 101 -13.05 -0.24 -5.49
N TYR A 102 -14.12 0.12 -4.79
CA TYR A 102 -15.22 -0.76 -4.44
C TYR A 102 -16.57 -0.05 -4.55
N SER A 103 -17.62 -0.77 -4.91
CA SER A 103 -19.02 -0.43 -4.68
C SER A 103 -19.86 -1.72 -4.68
N ASP A 104 -20.97 -1.75 -3.94
CA ASP A 104 -21.86 -2.92 -3.90
C ASP A 104 -22.45 -3.26 -5.27
N LYS A 105 -22.76 -2.23 -6.07
CA LYS A 105 -23.31 -2.38 -7.42
C LYS A 105 -22.30 -3.00 -8.38
N ASP A 106 -21.06 -2.53 -8.35
CA ASP A 106 -19.99 -3.06 -9.19
C ASP A 106 -19.62 -4.48 -8.78
N PHE A 107 -19.66 -4.78 -7.47
CA PHE A 107 -19.49 -6.13 -6.95
C PHE A 107 -20.57 -7.07 -7.48
N ALA A 108 -21.85 -6.71 -7.37
CA ALA A 108 -22.94 -7.52 -7.92
C ALA A 108 -22.80 -7.73 -9.44
N LYS A 109 -22.41 -6.68 -10.17
CA LYS A 109 -22.16 -6.74 -11.61
C LYS A 109 -21.02 -7.69 -11.96
N ALA A 110 -19.90 -7.61 -11.25
CA ALA A 110 -18.74 -8.47 -11.51
C ALA A 110 -19.03 -9.95 -11.18
N MET A 111 -19.79 -10.21 -10.11
CA MET A 111 -20.19 -11.57 -9.72
C MET A 111 -21.20 -12.21 -10.70
N ALA A 112 -21.90 -11.40 -11.50
CA ALA A 112 -22.80 -11.90 -12.53
C ALA A 112 -22.06 -12.35 -13.81
N VAL A 113 -20.76 -12.03 -13.95
CA VAL A 113 -19.93 -12.44 -15.09
C VAL A 113 -19.26 -13.77 -14.76
N GLU A 114 -19.44 -14.78 -15.61
CA GLU A 114 -18.85 -16.11 -15.39
C GLU A 114 -17.31 -16.10 -15.52
N ASN A 115 -16.77 -15.21 -16.37
CA ASN A 115 -15.35 -15.12 -16.67
C ASN A 115 -14.69 -13.89 -16.04
N ILE A 116 -13.74 -14.13 -15.13
CA ILE A 116 -12.97 -13.06 -14.46
C ILE A 116 -12.19 -12.17 -15.44
N GLU A 117 -11.71 -12.71 -16.57
CA GLU A 117 -10.97 -11.93 -17.57
C GLU A 117 -11.86 -10.90 -18.28
N GLU A 118 -13.13 -11.22 -18.46
CA GLU A 118 -14.11 -10.29 -19.01
C GLU A 118 -14.52 -9.26 -17.95
N ALA A 119 -14.72 -9.71 -16.70
CA ALA A 119 -15.00 -8.82 -15.58
C ALA A 119 -13.89 -7.78 -15.38
N MET A 120 -12.61 -8.13 -15.54
CA MET A 120 -11.48 -7.19 -15.44
C MET A 120 -11.40 -6.17 -16.59
N LYS A 121 -12.07 -6.40 -17.72
CA LYS A 121 -12.11 -5.47 -18.87
C LYS A 121 -13.38 -4.62 -18.91
N ALA A 122 -14.37 -4.96 -18.08
CA ALA A 122 -15.62 -4.23 -18.01
C ALA A 122 -15.43 -2.83 -17.39
N LYS A 123 -16.32 -1.91 -17.75
CA LYS A 123 -16.39 -0.58 -17.16
C LYS A 123 -17.32 -0.60 -15.94
N TYR A 124 -16.87 0.01 -14.85
CA TYR A 124 -17.56 0.08 -13.56
C TYR A 124 -17.88 1.53 -13.17
N GLU A 125 -18.74 1.70 -12.15
CA GLU A 125 -19.07 3.02 -11.57
C GLU A 125 -17.90 3.53 -10.73
N ALA A 126 -17.37 2.69 -9.84
CA ALA A 126 -16.15 2.97 -9.09
C ALA A 126 -14.94 2.94 -10.05
N PRO A 127 -14.16 4.04 -10.14
CA PRO A 127 -13.11 4.18 -11.14
C PRO A 127 -12.14 3.00 -11.18
N ASN A 128 -11.67 2.54 -10.02
CA ASN A 128 -10.62 1.54 -9.84
C ASN A 128 -11.15 0.13 -9.50
N PHE A 129 -12.42 -0.15 -9.76
CA PHE A 129 -12.98 -1.48 -9.48
C PHE A 129 -12.32 -2.59 -10.31
N ASP A 130 -12.00 -2.29 -11.58
CA ASP A 130 -11.25 -3.20 -12.45
C ASP A 130 -9.85 -3.51 -11.88
N LEU A 131 -9.19 -2.51 -11.30
CA LEU A 131 -7.89 -2.69 -10.62
C LEU A 131 -8.02 -3.52 -9.34
N LEU A 132 -9.14 -3.45 -8.62
CA LEU A 132 -9.41 -4.34 -7.48
C LEU A 132 -9.50 -5.80 -7.95
N LEU A 133 -10.20 -6.07 -9.05
CA LEU A 133 -10.27 -7.43 -9.63
C LEU A 133 -8.89 -7.93 -10.07
N LYS A 134 -8.11 -7.07 -10.75
CA LYS A 134 -6.71 -7.39 -11.12
C LYS A 134 -5.85 -7.65 -9.88
N ALA A 135 -6.00 -6.87 -8.81
CA ALA A 135 -5.30 -7.08 -7.55
C ALA A 135 -5.66 -8.43 -6.92
N CYS A 136 -6.94 -8.82 -6.87
CA CYS A 136 -7.37 -10.14 -6.40
C CYS A 136 -6.76 -11.29 -7.23
N ARG A 137 -6.69 -11.14 -8.56
CA ARG A 137 -6.00 -12.08 -9.43
C ARG A 137 -4.51 -12.17 -9.10
N THR A 138 -3.84 -11.03 -8.92
CA THR A 138 -2.41 -11.00 -8.55
C THR A 138 -2.17 -11.70 -7.21
N THR A 139 -2.99 -11.42 -6.19
CA THR A 139 -2.91 -12.08 -4.88
C THR A 139 -3.06 -13.60 -4.99
N SER A 140 -3.95 -14.09 -5.87
CA SER A 140 -4.15 -15.54 -6.06
C SER A 140 -2.94 -16.26 -6.66
N LYS A 141 -2.05 -15.54 -7.36
CA LYS A 141 -0.86 -16.09 -8.01
C LYS A 141 0.43 -15.80 -7.25
N ALA A 142 0.55 -14.62 -6.66
CA ALA A 142 1.80 -14.07 -6.14
C ALA A 142 1.73 -13.64 -4.67
N LEU A 143 0.71 -14.08 -3.92
CA LEU A 143 0.44 -13.78 -2.49
C LEU A 143 0.14 -12.30 -2.18
N PHE A 144 0.68 -11.37 -2.95
CA PHE A 144 0.46 -9.93 -2.86
C PHE A 144 -0.43 -9.44 -4.01
N PRO A 145 -1.14 -8.31 -3.87
CA PRO A 145 -1.18 -7.44 -2.69
C PRO A 145 -2.03 -7.96 -1.52
N ASN A 146 -1.72 -7.44 -0.33
CA ASN A 146 -2.62 -7.45 0.82
C ASN A 146 -3.64 -6.32 0.69
N PHE A 147 -4.77 -6.41 1.40
CA PHE A 147 -5.83 -5.42 1.32
C PHE A 147 -5.96 -4.58 2.59
N MET A 148 -6.17 -3.28 2.42
CA MET A 148 -6.43 -2.33 3.50
C MET A 148 -7.72 -1.57 3.25
N PHE A 149 -8.70 -1.76 4.12
CA PHE A 149 -9.98 -1.07 4.03
C PHE A 149 -9.90 0.32 4.68
N LEU A 150 -10.12 1.36 3.89
CA LEU A 150 -10.08 2.75 4.35
C LEU A 150 -11.39 3.19 5.03
N ASP A 151 -12.50 2.49 4.78
CA ASP A 151 -13.83 2.85 5.27
C ASP A 151 -14.11 2.41 6.71
N THR A 152 -13.18 1.74 7.37
CA THR A 152 -13.32 1.42 8.79
C THR A 152 -13.31 2.70 9.62
N GLU A 153 -14.15 2.81 10.65
CA GLU A 153 -14.35 4.04 11.45
C GLU A 153 -13.04 4.71 11.89
N PHE A 154 -12.08 3.92 12.38
CA PHE A 154 -10.80 4.44 12.83
C PHE A 154 -9.85 4.85 11.68
N ASN A 155 -10.06 4.38 10.46
CA ASN A 155 -9.25 4.75 9.28
C ASN A 155 -9.79 5.98 8.54
N LYS A 156 -11.01 6.43 8.88
CA LYS A 156 -11.59 7.63 8.27
C LYS A 156 -10.87 8.89 8.72
N ASN A 157 -10.84 9.85 7.80
CA ASN A 157 -10.35 11.21 8.02
C ASN A 157 -11.37 12.18 7.45
N GLU A 158 -11.75 13.18 8.25
CA GLU A 158 -12.77 14.18 7.91
C GLU A 158 -12.36 15.05 6.71
N LYS A 159 -11.05 15.22 6.49
CA LYS A 159 -10.49 16.01 5.38
C LYS A 159 -10.32 15.21 4.09
N TRP A 160 -10.64 13.91 4.10
CA TRP A 160 -10.51 13.10 2.90
C TRP A 160 -11.61 13.45 1.91
N ASP A 161 -11.22 13.81 0.69
CA ASP A 161 -12.11 14.09 -0.42
C ASP A 161 -11.60 13.34 -1.66
N ILE A 162 -12.52 12.77 -2.43
CA ILE A 162 -12.21 12.09 -3.70
C ILE A 162 -11.64 13.05 -4.74
N ASN A 163 -12.06 14.32 -4.70
CA ASN A 163 -11.63 15.34 -5.66
C ASN A 163 -10.27 15.96 -5.31
N ASP A 164 -9.74 15.71 -4.10
CA ASP A 164 -8.42 16.20 -3.71
C ASP A 164 -7.33 15.30 -4.35
N PRO A 165 -6.44 15.86 -5.21
CA PRO A 165 -5.31 15.10 -5.74
C PRO A 165 -4.30 14.70 -4.65
N LYS A 166 -4.35 15.34 -3.48
CA LYS A 166 -3.48 15.06 -2.33
C LYS A 166 -4.21 14.27 -1.23
N ARG A 167 -5.36 13.68 -1.54
CA ARG A 167 -6.14 12.84 -0.61
C ARG A 167 -5.35 11.73 0.07
N TYR A 168 -4.30 11.21 -0.58
CA TYR A 168 -3.41 10.20 -0.02
C TYR A 168 -2.78 10.61 1.33
N ARG A 169 -2.70 11.92 1.63
CA ARG A 169 -2.25 12.47 2.91
C ARG A 169 -3.18 12.12 4.07
N TYR A 170 -4.47 11.97 3.75
CA TYR A 170 -5.55 11.70 4.69
C TYR A 170 -5.93 10.21 4.72
N GLU A 171 -5.21 9.37 3.98
CA GLU A 171 -5.44 7.92 3.95
C GLU A 171 -4.47 7.21 4.88
N LEU A 172 -4.92 6.10 5.46
CA LEU A 172 -4.02 5.22 6.20
C LEU A 172 -3.02 4.58 5.23
N ALA A 173 -1.75 4.55 5.63
CA ALA A 173 -0.74 3.67 5.08
C ALA A 173 -0.12 2.83 6.21
N THR A 174 0.07 1.53 5.97
CA THR A 174 0.80 0.68 6.92
C THR A 174 2.29 0.80 6.68
N MET A 175 3.03 0.92 7.78
CA MET A 175 4.49 0.84 7.77
C MET A 175 4.95 -0.59 7.98
N GLY A 176 5.87 -1.03 7.11
CA GLY A 176 6.39 -2.38 7.10
C GLY A 176 5.25 -3.37 6.88
N CYS A 177 5.18 -4.43 7.68
CA CYS A 177 4.15 -5.46 7.47
C CYS A 177 2.71 -4.97 7.74
N ARG A 178 2.50 -4.23 8.85
CA ARG A 178 1.14 -3.95 9.37
C ARG A 178 1.06 -2.83 10.41
N THR A 179 2.12 -2.03 10.59
CA THR A 179 2.13 -1.04 11.66
C THR A 179 1.26 0.15 11.26
N ARG A 180 0.14 0.33 11.97
CA ARG A 180 -0.77 1.47 11.80
C ARG A 180 -0.23 2.69 12.55
N VAL A 181 0.17 3.73 11.81
CA VAL A 181 0.52 5.05 12.37
C VAL A 181 -0.28 6.10 11.62
N PHE A 182 -1.27 6.68 12.30
CA PHE A 182 -2.28 7.53 11.64
C PHE A 182 -2.88 8.57 12.58
N GLU A 183 -3.34 8.17 13.77
CA GLU A 183 -3.90 9.10 14.76
C GLU A 183 -2.86 10.08 15.28
N ASN A 184 -3.23 11.35 15.44
CA ASN A 184 -2.36 12.39 15.95
C ASN A 184 -3.14 13.27 16.95
N ILE A 185 -2.60 13.44 18.16
CA ILE A 185 -3.21 14.26 19.22
C ILE A 185 -2.78 15.72 19.10
N ALA A 186 -1.54 15.97 18.65
CA ALA A 186 -0.92 17.30 18.66
C ALA A 186 -0.74 17.88 17.25
N GLY A 187 -1.45 17.34 16.26
CA GLY A 187 -1.34 17.78 14.88
C GLY A 187 -2.28 17.03 13.96
N GLU A 188 -2.04 17.15 12.66
CA GLU A 188 -2.90 16.56 11.65
C GLU A 188 -2.85 15.03 11.66
N LYS A 189 -4.02 14.42 11.51
CA LYS A 189 -4.20 12.98 11.36
C LYS A 189 -3.69 12.56 9.98
N SER A 190 -2.53 11.92 9.96
CA SER A 190 -1.87 11.44 8.73
C SER A 190 -0.88 10.32 9.06
N SER A 191 -0.57 9.50 8.06
CA SER A 191 0.52 8.52 8.09
C SER A 191 1.86 9.07 7.60
N LEU A 192 1.85 10.19 6.88
CA LEU A 192 3.05 10.71 6.22
C LEU A 192 4.07 11.26 7.21
N GLY A 193 5.35 10.93 7.00
CA GLY A 193 6.46 11.41 7.83
C GLY A 193 6.45 10.89 9.26
N ARG A 194 5.58 9.91 9.59
CA ARG A 194 5.46 9.36 10.94
C ARG A 194 6.00 7.96 11.00
N GLY A 195 6.61 7.62 12.13
CA GLY A 195 7.32 6.37 12.36
C GLY A 195 6.90 5.67 13.66
N ASN A 196 7.35 4.43 13.81
CA ASN A 196 7.29 3.72 15.08
C ASN A 196 8.68 3.71 15.70
N LEU A 197 8.82 4.14 16.96
CA LEU A 197 10.10 4.17 17.65
C LEU A 197 10.59 2.79 18.08
N SER A 198 9.71 1.98 18.65
CA SER A 198 10.06 0.69 19.20
C SER A 198 8.82 -0.15 19.46
N PHE A 199 8.93 -1.45 19.25
CA PHE A 199 7.90 -2.40 19.66
C PHE A 199 8.37 -3.17 20.90
N THR A 200 7.44 -3.49 21.79
CA THR A 200 7.70 -4.40 22.90
C THR A 200 6.55 -5.38 23.02
N THR A 201 6.83 -6.66 22.81
CA THR A 201 5.83 -7.73 22.88
C THR A 201 5.56 -8.12 24.34
N LEU A 202 4.32 -8.46 24.68
CA LEU A 202 3.97 -9.10 25.96
C LEU A 202 3.79 -10.59 25.72
N ASN A 203 4.46 -11.42 26.52
CA ASN A 203 4.22 -12.86 26.52
C ASN A 203 2.92 -13.16 27.29
N MET A 204 1.79 -13.14 26.59
CA MET A 204 0.47 -13.43 27.15
C MET A 204 0.36 -14.84 27.72
N PRO A 205 0.87 -15.92 27.06
CA PRO A 205 0.89 -17.25 27.65
C PRO A 205 1.58 -17.32 29.01
N ARG A 206 2.74 -16.66 29.16
CA ARG A 206 3.45 -16.60 30.44
C ARG A 206 2.62 -15.90 31.51
N LEU A 207 1.95 -14.81 31.16
CA LEU A 207 1.08 -14.09 32.10
C LEU A 207 -0.11 -14.94 32.55
N ALA A 208 -0.69 -15.77 31.67
CA ALA A 208 -1.77 -16.68 32.03
C ALA A 208 -1.32 -17.79 33.00
N ILE A 209 -0.13 -18.37 32.77
CA ILE A 209 0.46 -19.36 33.68
C ILE A 209 0.73 -18.74 35.06
N GLU A 210 1.32 -17.54 35.10
CA GLU A 210 1.56 -16.80 36.36
C GLU A 210 0.24 -16.49 37.08
N ALA A 211 -0.82 -16.14 36.34
CA ALA A 211 -2.16 -15.87 36.90
C ALA A 211 -2.75 -17.09 37.59
N ARG A 212 -2.64 -18.26 36.95
CA ARG A 212 -3.17 -19.52 37.47
C ARG A 212 -2.46 -19.94 38.75
N ILE A 213 -1.13 -19.76 38.82
CA ILE A 213 -0.33 -20.15 39.98
C ILE A 213 -0.48 -19.14 41.13
N LYS A 214 -0.61 -17.83 40.84
CA LYS A 214 -0.74 -16.76 41.86
C LYS A 214 -1.86 -15.76 41.52
N PRO A 215 -3.15 -16.13 41.72
CA PRO A 215 -4.29 -15.31 41.29
C PRO A 215 -4.28 -13.90 41.91
N LYS A 216 -3.99 -13.80 43.21
CA LYS A 216 -3.98 -12.52 43.96
C LYS A 216 -2.82 -11.58 43.59
N ALA A 217 -1.75 -12.10 42.96
CA ALA A 217 -0.59 -11.30 42.56
C ALA A 217 -0.68 -10.78 41.12
N TRP A 218 -1.58 -11.32 40.29
CA TRP A 218 -1.65 -11.00 38.87
C TRP A 218 -1.98 -9.53 38.61
N TRP A 219 -2.91 -8.95 39.36
CA TRP A 219 -3.31 -7.55 39.20
C TRP A 219 -2.11 -6.62 39.47
N LYS A 220 -1.27 -6.94 40.46
CA LYS A 220 -0.05 -6.19 40.76
C LYS A 220 1.00 -6.36 39.67
N THR A 221 1.25 -7.59 39.20
CA THR A 221 2.26 -7.87 38.16
C THR A 221 1.89 -7.26 36.82
N LEU A 222 0.61 -7.30 36.43
CA LEU A 222 0.13 -6.73 35.17
C LEU A 222 0.23 -5.20 35.18
N VAL A 223 -0.16 -4.57 36.30
CA VAL A 223 -0.05 -3.11 36.48
C VAL A 223 1.42 -2.67 36.51
N ILE A 224 2.30 -3.40 37.20
CA ILE A 224 3.73 -3.09 37.24
C ILE A 224 4.36 -3.24 35.85
N LYS A 225 4.10 -4.34 35.13
CA LYS A 225 4.64 -4.54 33.76
C LYS A 225 4.09 -3.50 32.78
N LYS A 226 2.82 -3.09 32.90
CA LYS A 226 2.24 -1.96 32.14
C LYS A 226 2.89 -0.62 32.50
N ARG A 227 3.14 -0.36 33.80
CA ARG A 227 3.75 0.90 34.30
C ARG A 227 5.24 1.00 33.94
N TRP A 228 5.95 -0.13 33.92
CA TRP A 228 7.34 -0.19 33.50
C TRP A 228 7.50 0.09 32.00
N LYS A 229 6.58 -0.45 31.16
CA LYS A 229 6.49 -0.05 29.74
C LYS A 229 6.21 1.44 29.57
N ARG A 230 5.35 2.03 30.40
CA ARG A 230 5.05 3.47 30.37
C ARG A 230 6.24 4.34 30.77
N LYS A 231 7.07 3.91 31.73
CA LYS A 231 8.31 4.62 32.12
C LYS A 231 9.37 4.62 31.01
N ARG A 232 9.58 3.49 30.30
CA ARG A 232 10.49 3.45 29.13
C ARG A 232 10.07 4.37 27.99
N ARG A 233 8.76 4.58 27.79
CA ARG A 233 8.24 5.54 26.79
C ARG A 233 8.64 6.99 27.08
N ILE A 234 8.84 7.36 28.34
CA ILE A 234 9.20 8.72 28.78
C ILE A 234 10.72 8.93 28.73
N SER A 235 11.53 7.89 29.01
CA SER A 235 12.99 8.02 28.96
C SER A 235 13.53 8.18 27.53
N SER A 236 12.86 7.62 26.51
CA SER A 236 13.26 7.74 25.11
C SER A 236 12.87 9.08 24.46
N SER A 237 11.90 9.83 25.03
CA SER A 237 11.52 11.16 24.53
C SER A 237 12.44 12.28 25.04
N ASN A 238 13.22 12.03 26.09
CA ASN A 238 14.13 13.03 26.68
C ASN A 238 15.55 13.00 26.11
N GLN A 239 15.87 12.12 25.15
CA GLN A 239 17.23 12.04 24.57
C GLN A 239 17.44 12.92 23.32
N TYR A 240 16.44 13.68 22.86
CA TYR A 240 16.55 14.54 21.67
C TYR A 240 16.29 16.03 21.92
N ALA A 241 16.33 16.47 23.18
CA ALA A 241 16.19 17.89 23.53
C ALA A 241 17.48 18.41 24.18
N THR A 242 18.54 18.59 23.38
CA THR A 242 19.60 19.60 23.55
C THR A 242 20.67 19.40 22.47
N TYR A 243 20.59 20.19 21.40
CA TYR A 243 21.78 20.72 20.74
C TYR A 243 21.54 22.22 20.60
N PRO A 244 22.30 23.09 21.29
CA PRO A 244 22.27 24.52 21.00
C PRO A 244 22.96 24.78 19.65
N ASN A 245 22.45 25.79 18.93
CA ASN A 245 23.06 26.38 17.74
C ASN A 245 24.50 26.86 18.01
#